data_AF-A0A133VQR6-F1
#
_entry.id   AF-A0A133VQR6-F1
#
_cell.length_a   1.000
_cell.length_b   1.000
_cell.length_c   1.000
_cell.angle_alpha   90.00
_cell.angle_beta   90.00
_cell.angle_gamma   90.00
#
_symmetry.space_group_name_H-M   'P 1'
#
loop_
_entity.id
_entity.type
_entity.pdbx_description
1 polymer ?
#
loop_
_entity_poly.entity_id
_entity_poly.type
_entity_poly.pdbx_seq_one_letter_code
_entity_poly.pdbx_strand_id
1 'polypeptide(L)'
;MLLIAAFTIPLKIMREPKEEYLEPSVLVYKTPEGPSVDNVSNVWEKVKDRNETKFVTSENNPSALIYIHPYSVGAFDPKTAEIIIILSSSSEGSVKTAIFRLDFQTNQLKKAYTSNFSKIEKFTLENAAKLMEGKIAELAYGEKDIIKEEVEDLHPYFVYTYPAGDFGGTLIIEKRTGKLILYATTVWDGRGELLIPQDE
;
A
#
# COMPACT_ATOMS: atom_id res chain seq x y z
N MET A 1 -34.38 -26.08 59.61
CA MET A 1 -32.93 -26.04 59.27
C MET A 1 -32.83 -26.30 57.78
N LEU A 2 -32.70 -25.25 56.96
CA LEU A 2 -32.71 -25.33 55.50
C LEU A 2 -31.26 -25.51 55.00
N LEU A 3 -30.96 -26.63 54.34
CA LEU A 3 -29.69 -26.83 53.64
C LEU A 3 -29.80 -26.18 52.24
N ILE A 4 -28.98 -25.16 51.99
CA ILE A 4 -28.78 -24.59 50.66
C ILE A 4 -27.60 -25.35 50.03
N ALA A 5 -27.88 -26.20 49.04
CA ALA A 5 -26.86 -26.88 48.26
C ALA A 5 -26.23 -25.91 47.26
N ALA A 6 -24.93 -25.63 47.41
CA ALA A 6 -24.16 -24.82 46.47
C ALA A 6 -23.84 -25.65 45.21
N PHE A 7 -24.44 -25.28 44.09
CA PHE A 7 -24.07 -25.83 42.77
C PHE A 7 -22.84 -25.10 42.24
N THR A 8 -21.72 -25.81 42.13
CA THR A 8 -20.52 -25.31 41.46
C THR A 8 -20.64 -25.56 39.96
N ILE A 9 -20.84 -24.51 39.17
CA ILE A 9 -20.83 -24.60 37.71
C ILE A 9 -19.36 -24.68 37.27
N PRO A 10 -18.92 -25.71 36.54
CA PRO A 10 -17.55 -25.78 36.04
C PRO A 10 -17.32 -24.65 35.03
N LEU A 11 -16.29 -23.86 35.27
CA LEU A 11 -15.85 -22.79 34.39
C LEU A 11 -15.45 -23.42 33.04
N LYS A 12 -16.32 -23.33 32.04
CA LYS A 12 -16.01 -23.75 30.67
C LYS A 12 -15.00 -22.74 30.13
N ILE A 13 -13.73 -23.15 30.06
CA ILE A 13 -12.67 -22.35 29.44
C ILE A 13 -13.06 -22.15 27.98
N MET A 14 -13.66 -21.01 27.66
CA MET A 14 -13.89 -20.59 26.28
C MET A 14 -12.53 -20.32 25.69
N ARG A 15 -12.03 -21.24 24.86
CA ARG A 15 -10.90 -20.94 23.99
C ARG A 15 -11.36 -19.84 23.05
N GLU A 16 -10.66 -18.71 23.08
CA GLU A 16 -10.87 -17.66 22.08
C GLU A 16 -10.73 -18.28 20.69
N PRO A 17 -11.66 -17.99 19.76
CA PRO A 17 -11.53 -18.47 18.39
C PRO A 17 -10.20 -17.95 17.84
N LYS A 18 -9.38 -18.85 17.29
CA LYS A 18 -8.19 -18.44 16.55
C LYS A 18 -8.68 -17.64 15.33
N GLU A 19 -8.40 -16.35 15.30
CA GLU A 19 -8.58 -15.54 14.11
C GLU A 19 -7.71 -16.14 12.99
N GLU A 20 -8.36 -16.59 11.92
CA GLU A 20 -7.68 -17.13 10.74
C GLU A 20 -7.40 -15.97 9.79
N TYR A 21 -6.14 -15.55 9.69
CA TYR A 21 -5.72 -14.47 8.81
C TYR A 21 -5.48 -15.00 7.39
N LEU A 22 -5.95 -14.26 6.38
CA LEU A 22 -5.72 -14.60 4.97
C LEU A 22 -4.34 -14.09 4.51
N GLU A 23 -3.56 -14.95 3.86
CA GLU A 23 -2.33 -14.52 3.19
C GLU A 23 -2.66 -13.70 1.93
N PRO A 24 -2.03 -12.53 1.72
CA PRO A 24 -2.28 -11.71 0.55
C PRO A 24 -1.71 -12.32 -0.73
N SER A 25 -2.39 -12.09 -1.86
CA SER A 25 -1.77 -12.25 -3.18
C SER A 25 -0.70 -11.16 -3.36
N VAL A 26 0.56 -11.55 -3.59
CA VAL A 26 1.68 -10.61 -3.66
C VAL A 26 2.04 -10.29 -5.11
N LEU A 27 2.03 -9.00 -5.43
CA LEU A 27 2.44 -8.41 -6.69
C LEU A 27 3.76 -7.66 -6.48
N VAL A 28 4.71 -7.85 -7.39
CA VAL A 28 5.98 -7.10 -7.39
C VAL A 28 5.97 -6.17 -8.59
N TYR A 29 6.15 -4.89 -8.33
CA TYR A 29 6.29 -3.89 -9.36
C TYR A 29 7.73 -3.40 -9.44
N LYS A 30 8.23 -3.21 -10.66
CA LYS A 30 9.56 -2.69 -10.93
C LYS A 30 9.40 -1.33 -11.61
N THR A 31 9.83 -0.28 -10.94
CA THR A 31 9.91 1.06 -11.55
C THR A 31 10.93 1.05 -12.70
N PRO A 32 10.77 1.89 -13.74
CA PRO A 32 11.67 1.88 -14.90
C PRO A 32 13.16 2.05 -14.53
N GLU A 33 13.46 2.88 -13.55
CA GLU A 33 14.82 3.23 -13.11
C GLU A 33 15.26 2.51 -11.82
N GLY A 34 14.33 1.82 -11.15
CA GLY A 34 14.59 1.18 -9.87
C GLY A 34 15.07 -0.27 -9.98
N PRO A 35 15.77 -0.76 -8.94
CA PRO A 35 16.07 -2.18 -8.82
C PRO A 35 14.78 -2.99 -8.59
N SER A 36 14.85 -4.27 -8.91
CA SER A 36 13.82 -5.24 -8.54
C SER A 36 13.91 -5.61 -7.06
N VAL A 37 12.79 -6.09 -6.50
CA VAL A 37 12.75 -6.61 -5.13
C VAL A 37 13.18 -8.08 -5.15
N ASP A 38 14.45 -8.34 -4.81
CA ASP A 38 15.04 -9.68 -4.94
C ASP A 38 14.59 -10.68 -3.86
N ASN A 39 14.08 -10.21 -2.71
CA ASN A 39 13.66 -11.07 -1.60
C ASN A 39 12.34 -10.61 -0.96
N VAL A 40 11.26 -10.81 -1.71
CA VAL A 40 9.89 -10.46 -1.33
C VAL A 40 9.49 -11.09 0.00
N SER A 41 9.83 -12.36 0.24
CA SER A 41 9.50 -13.05 1.48
C SER A 41 10.13 -12.39 2.70
N ASN A 42 11.43 -12.05 2.65
CA ASN A 42 12.10 -11.36 3.77
C ASN A 42 11.48 -9.99 4.06
N VAL A 43 11.08 -9.26 3.02
CA VAL A 43 10.40 -7.97 3.14
C VAL A 43 9.03 -8.15 3.80
N TRP A 44 8.24 -9.13 3.35
CA TRP A 44 6.93 -9.46 3.90
C TRP A 44 7.00 -9.85 5.38
N GLU A 45 7.99 -10.65 5.77
CA GLU A 45 8.22 -11.06 7.16
C GLU A 45 8.41 -9.87 8.11
N LYS A 46 8.84 -8.68 7.63
CA LYS A 46 8.98 -7.49 8.47
C LYS A 46 7.66 -6.85 8.88
N VAL A 47 6.60 -7.11 8.12
CA VAL A 47 5.31 -6.43 8.27
C VAL A 47 4.15 -7.36 8.56
N LYS A 48 4.25 -8.67 8.30
CA LYS A 48 3.12 -9.61 8.39
C LYS A 48 2.41 -9.63 9.75
N ASP A 49 3.14 -9.47 10.85
CA ASP A 49 2.59 -9.57 12.21
C ASP A 49 2.14 -8.22 12.81
N ARG A 50 2.20 -7.14 12.02
CA ARG A 50 1.87 -5.78 12.46
C ARG A 50 0.35 -5.56 12.53
N ASN A 51 -0.06 -4.59 13.34
CA ASN A 51 -1.48 -4.25 13.51
C ASN A 51 -2.11 -3.74 12.21
N GLU A 52 -1.35 -2.98 11.42
CA GLU A 52 -1.76 -2.45 10.12
C GLU A 52 -1.98 -3.58 9.11
N THR A 53 -1.18 -4.66 9.18
CA THR A 53 -1.40 -5.86 8.36
C THR A 53 -2.69 -6.55 8.78
N LYS A 54 -2.87 -6.82 10.07
CA LYS A 54 -4.08 -7.44 10.62
C LYS A 54 -5.34 -6.64 10.28
N PHE A 55 -5.25 -5.31 10.34
CA PHE A 55 -6.33 -4.40 9.95
C PHE A 55 -6.83 -4.67 8.53
N VAL A 56 -5.91 -4.93 7.58
CA VAL A 56 -6.25 -5.25 6.20
C VAL A 56 -6.63 -6.72 6.04
N THR A 57 -5.86 -7.65 6.59
CA THR A 57 -6.04 -9.11 6.39
C THR A 57 -7.19 -9.71 7.19
N SER A 58 -7.88 -8.92 8.03
CA SER A 58 -9.15 -9.33 8.66
C SER A 58 -10.32 -9.38 7.68
N GLU A 59 -10.15 -8.84 6.47
CA GLU A 59 -11.17 -8.80 5.42
C GLU A 59 -10.85 -9.78 4.28
N ASN A 60 -11.81 -9.94 3.37
CA ASN A 60 -11.67 -10.87 2.25
C ASN A 60 -10.69 -10.37 1.18
N ASN A 61 -10.03 -11.34 0.53
CA ASN A 61 -9.18 -11.16 -0.66
C ASN A 61 -8.08 -10.08 -0.49
N PRO A 62 -7.20 -10.21 0.51
CA PRO A 62 -6.09 -9.29 0.65
C PRO A 62 -5.13 -9.40 -0.54
N SER A 63 -4.61 -8.26 -0.98
CA SER A 63 -3.62 -8.12 -2.04
C SER A 63 -2.49 -7.22 -1.54
N ALA A 64 -1.26 -7.51 -1.98
CA ALA A 64 -0.07 -6.77 -1.66
C ALA A 64 0.63 -6.31 -2.94
N LEU A 65 1.05 -5.06 -3.01
CA LEU A 65 1.93 -4.54 -4.05
C LEU A 65 3.24 -4.09 -3.39
N ILE A 66 4.36 -4.59 -3.88
CA ILE A 66 5.69 -4.31 -3.34
C ILE A 66 6.59 -3.77 -4.43
N TYR A 67 7.24 -2.64 -4.18
CA TYR A 67 8.22 -2.06 -5.09
C TYR A 67 9.28 -1.24 -4.35
N ILE A 68 10.33 -0.87 -5.06
CA ILE A 68 11.39 0.03 -4.56
C ILE A 68 11.21 1.40 -5.20
N HIS A 69 11.09 2.42 -4.35
CA HIS A 69 10.98 3.81 -4.78
C HIS A 69 12.30 4.55 -4.56
N PRO A 70 13.03 4.95 -5.62
CA PRO A 70 14.15 5.87 -5.50
C PRO A 70 13.63 7.30 -5.32
N TYR A 71 14.13 8.03 -4.32
CA TYR A 71 13.74 9.42 -4.08
C TYR A 71 14.68 10.45 -4.74
N SER A 72 15.81 10.00 -5.30
CA SER A 72 16.79 10.82 -6.02
C SER A 72 16.82 10.52 -7.52
N VAL A 73 17.03 11.54 -8.35
CA VAL A 73 17.26 11.38 -9.80
C VAL A 73 18.68 10.88 -10.11
N GLY A 74 18.88 10.35 -11.30
CA GLY A 74 20.20 9.94 -11.81
C GLY A 74 20.58 8.50 -11.44
N ALA A 75 21.86 8.28 -11.12
CA ALA A 75 22.31 6.95 -10.71
C ALA A 75 21.61 6.54 -9.41
N PHE A 76 21.06 5.33 -9.38
CA PHE A 76 20.35 4.80 -8.22
C PHE A 76 21.18 4.94 -6.93
N ASP A 77 20.68 5.69 -5.95
CA ASP A 77 21.25 5.81 -4.61
C ASP A 77 20.43 4.97 -3.60
N PRO A 78 20.97 3.84 -3.12
CA PRO A 78 20.32 3.02 -2.11
C PRO A 78 19.96 3.74 -0.82
N LYS A 79 20.65 4.85 -0.49
CA LYS A 79 20.46 5.59 0.78
C LYS A 79 19.21 6.44 0.79
N THR A 80 18.75 6.86 -0.39
CA THR A 80 17.53 7.65 -0.53
C THR A 80 16.34 6.76 -0.85
N ALA A 81 16.55 5.51 -1.26
CA ALA A 81 15.50 4.59 -1.66
C ALA A 81 14.74 3.97 -0.48
N GLU A 82 13.47 3.63 -0.71
CA GLU A 82 12.63 2.89 0.23
C GLU A 82 11.94 1.71 -0.44
N ILE A 83 11.69 0.66 0.33
CA ILE A 83 10.78 -0.41 -0.09
C ILE A 83 9.38 -0.01 0.38
N ILE A 84 8.46 0.08 -0.57
CA ILE A 84 7.08 0.40 -0.34
C ILE A 84 6.25 -0.87 -0.46
N ILE A 85 5.46 -1.17 0.57
CA ILE A 85 4.51 -2.27 0.59
C ILE A 85 3.13 -1.67 0.75
N ILE A 86 2.24 -1.94 -0.19
CA ILE A 86 0.84 -1.52 -0.15
C ILE A 86 -0.01 -2.76 -0.01
N LEU A 87 -0.75 -2.85 1.08
CA LEU A 87 -1.77 -3.86 1.31
C LEU A 87 -3.14 -3.27 1.05
N SER A 88 -4.03 -4.06 0.47
CA SER A 88 -5.44 -3.73 0.39
C SER A 88 -6.33 -4.95 0.47
N SER A 89 -7.52 -4.80 1.03
CA SER A 89 -8.56 -5.83 1.09
C SER A 89 -9.92 -5.19 0.93
N SER A 90 -10.95 -5.97 0.58
CA SER A 90 -12.28 -5.44 0.32
C SER A 90 -13.35 -6.23 1.04
N SER A 91 -14.30 -5.49 1.62
CA SER A 91 -15.54 -5.98 2.21
C SER A 91 -16.75 -5.57 1.35
N GLU A 92 -17.97 -5.80 1.86
CA GLU A 92 -19.23 -5.51 1.16
C GLU A 92 -19.45 -4.00 0.88
N GLY A 93 -18.73 -3.09 1.55
CA GLY A 93 -18.88 -1.65 1.32
C GLY A 93 -17.61 -0.83 1.45
N SER A 94 -16.51 -1.44 1.88
CA SER A 94 -15.27 -0.71 2.11
C SER A 94 -14.04 -1.42 1.55
N VAL A 95 -12.98 -0.65 1.43
CA VAL A 95 -11.64 -1.12 1.11
C VAL A 95 -10.70 -0.58 2.17
N LYS A 96 -10.06 -1.50 2.88
CA LYS A 96 -9.01 -1.16 3.83
C LYS A 96 -7.69 -1.20 3.12
N THR A 97 -6.83 -0.23 3.40
CA THR A 97 -5.46 -0.20 2.91
C THR A 97 -4.48 -0.03 4.05
N ALA A 98 -3.29 -0.57 3.87
CA ALA A 98 -2.14 -0.25 4.71
C ALA A 98 -0.92 -0.01 3.82
N ILE A 99 -0.10 0.95 4.19
CA ILE A 99 1.14 1.27 3.46
C ILE A 99 2.30 1.23 4.44
N PHE A 100 3.31 0.43 4.14
CA PHE A 100 4.54 0.35 4.90
C PHE A 100 5.69 0.93 4.09
N ARG A 101 6.53 1.70 4.78
CA ARG A 101 7.77 2.25 4.28
C ARG A 101 8.91 1.60 5.02
N LEU A 102 9.75 0.85 4.31
CA LEU A 102 10.97 0.29 4.86
C LEU A 102 12.18 1.00 4.27
N ASP A 103 13.20 1.21 5.08
CA ASP A 103 14.53 1.59 4.60
C ASP A 103 15.09 0.50 3.67
N PHE A 104 15.52 0.88 2.46
CA PHE A 104 15.93 -0.10 1.45
C PHE A 104 17.15 -0.93 1.86
N GLN A 105 18.11 -0.34 2.58
CA GLN A 105 19.36 -1.01 2.93
C GLN A 105 19.19 -1.93 4.14
N THR A 106 18.37 -1.52 5.11
CA THR A 106 18.26 -2.19 6.42
C THR A 106 16.95 -2.97 6.61
N ASN A 107 15.98 -2.78 5.72
CA ASN A 107 14.59 -3.27 5.86
C ASN A 107 13.92 -2.82 7.18
N GLN A 108 14.43 -1.77 7.82
CA GLN A 108 13.81 -1.23 9.03
C GLN A 108 12.54 -0.46 8.68
N LEU A 109 11.48 -0.70 9.43
CA LEU A 109 10.22 0.03 9.27
C LEU A 109 10.42 1.50 9.64
N LYS A 110 10.27 2.38 8.66
CA LYS A 110 10.30 3.83 8.83
C LYS A 110 8.94 4.33 9.30
N LYS A 111 7.87 3.91 8.62
CA LYS A 111 6.50 4.32 8.95
C LYS A 111 5.48 3.37 8.36
N ALA A 112 4.31 3.29 9.00
CA ALA A 112 3.13 2.60 8.50
C ALA A 112 1.92 3.54 8.52
N TYR A 113 0.96 3.27 7.63
CA TYR A 113 -0.26 4.03 7.45
C TYR A 113 -1.42 3.07 7.25
N THR A 114 -2.62 3.45 7.67
CA THR A 114 -3.85 2.70 7.40
C THR A 114 -4.93 3.68 6.96
N SER A 115 -5.74 3.28 5.99
CA SER A 115 -6.91 4.04 5.54
C SER A 115 -8.09 3.10 5.28
N ASN A 116 -9.31 3.63 5.32
CA ASN A 116 -10.53 2.88 5.03
C ASN A 116 -11.47 3.70 4.14
N PHE A 117 -11.56 3.29 2.89
CA PHE A 117 -12.33 4.01 1.89
C PHE A 117 -13.65 3.32 1.58
N SER A 118 -14.66 4.10 1.20
CA SER A 118 -15.88 3.55 0.59
C SER A 118 -15.57 2.92 -0.77
N LYS A 119 -16.14 1.75 -1.00
CA LYS A 119 -16.04 1.05 -2.29
C LYS A 119 -16.91 1.73 -3.33
N ILE A 120 -16.45 1.73 -4.58
CA ILE A 120 -17.20 2.18 -5.75
C ILE A 120 -17.40 1.02 -6.72
N GLU A 121 -18.45 1.07 -7.53
CA GLU A 121 -18.80 -0.03 -8.44
C GLU A 121 -17.87 -0.12 -9.65
N LYS A 122 -17.44 1.03 -10.19
CA LYS A 122 -16.66 1.07 -11.42
C LYS A 122 -15.66 2.22 -11.44
N PHE A 123 -14.40 1.87 -11.61
CA PHE A 123 -13.32 2.81 -11.90
C PHE A 123 -12.55 2.34 -13.13
N THR A 124 -12.47 3.20 -14.14
CA THR A 124 -11.84 2.87 -15.42
C THR A 124 -10.41 3.40 -15.48
N LEU A 125 -9.61 2.87 -16.42
CA LEU A 125 -8.29 3.40 -16.73
C LEU A 125 -8.35 4.88 -17.14
N GLU A 126 -9.40 5.30 -17.86
CA GLU A 126 -9.58 6.71 -18.23
C GLU A 126 -9.77 7.61 -17.00
N ASN A 127 -10.54 7.15 -16.00
CA ASN A 127 -10.70 7.88 -14.75
C ASN A 127 -9.38 7.93 -13.97
N ALA A 128 -8.62 6.85 -13.98
CA ALA A 128 -7.31 6.77 -13.33
C ALA A 128 -6.33 7.78 -13.94
N ALA A 129 -6.19 7.78 -15.28
CA ALA A 129 -5.33 8.71 -15.99
C ALA A 129 -5.67 10.18 -15.68
N LYS A 130 -6.96 10.57 -15.76
CA LYS A 130 -7.40 11.93 -15.42
C LYS A 130 -7.08 12.31 -13.96
N LEU A 131 -7.24 11.38 -13.03
CA LEU A 131 -6.90 11.62 -11.62
C LEU A 131 -5.38 11.79 -11.44
N MET A 132 -4.58 10.99 -12.11
CA MET A 132 -3.11 11.08 -12.09
C MET A 132 -2.63 12.40 -12.72
N GLU A 133 -3.15 12.79 -13.89
CA GLU A 133 -2.86 14.08 -14.54
C GLU A 133 -3.17 15.25 -13.61
N GLY A 134 -4.36 15.26 -13.00
CA GLY A 134 -4.76 16.31 -12.07
C GLY A 134 -3.81 16.41 -10.87
N LYS A 135 -3.32 15.28 -10.36
CA LYS A 135 -2.40 15.23 -9.21
C LYS A 135 -0.97 15.63 -9.57
N ILE A 136 -0.49 15.29 -10.76
CA ILE A 136 0.81 15.78 -11.23
C ILE A 136 0.73 17.29 -11.53
N ALA A 137 -0.38 17.78 -12.08
CA ALA A 137 -0.58 19.19 -12.36
C ALA A 137 -0.64 20.09 -11.10
N GLU A 138 -0.90 19.52 -9.92
CA GLU A 138 -0.78 20.23 -8.63
C GLU A 138 0.68 20.54 -8.29
N LEU A 139 1.65 19.80 -8.85
CA LEU A 139 3.05 20.11 -8.71
C LEU A 139 3.44 21.27 -9.64
N ALA A 140 4.30 22.16 -9.14
CA ALA A 140 4.83 23.27 -9.94
C ALA A 140 5.76 22.81 -11.08
N TYR A 141 6.06 21.51 -11.15
CA TYR A 141 7.02 20.86 -12.02
C TYR A 141 6.51 19.46 -12.41
N GLY A 142 6.87 18.96 -13.59
CA GLY A 142 6.51 17.62 -14.05
C GLY A 142 5.79 17.59 -15.40
N GLU A 143 5.71 16.39 -15.97
CA GLU A 143 4.98 16.09 -17.20
C GLU A 143 3.47 16.10 -16.93
N LYS A 144 2.71 16.86 -17.72
CA LYS A 144 1.29 17.12 -17.41
C LYS A 144 0.33 16.10 -18.01
N ASP A 145 0.78 15.37 -19.03
CA ASP A 145 -0.04 14.44 -19.80
C ASP A 145 0.36 13.01 -19.44
N ILE A 146 -0.61 12.15 -19.11
CA ILE A 146 -0.35 10.75 -18.82
C ILE A 146 -0.44 9.95 -20.12
N ILE A 147 0.62 9.24 -20.48
CA ILE A 147 0.58 8.23 -21.53
C ILE A 147 -0.17 7.01 -20.97
N LYS A 148 -1.42 6.83 -21.37
CA LYS A 148 -2.32 5.79 -20.81
C LYS A 148 -1.77 4.37 -20.98
N GLU A 149 -1.01 4.15 -22.04
CA GLU A 149 -0.39 2.88 -22.37
C GLU A 149 0.72 2.50 -21.39
N GLU A 150 1.25 3.46 -20.63
CA GLU A 150 2.27 3.25 -19.59
C GLU A 150 1.67 3.05 -18.20
N VAL A 151 0.35 3.17 -18.04
CA VAL A 151 -0.33 2.86 -16.79
C VAL A 151 -0.54 1.35 -16.69
N GLU A 152 0.10 0.73 -15.70
CA GLU A 152 -0.02 -0.71 -15.46
C GLU A 152 -1.30 -1.04 -14.67
N ASP A 153 -2.10 -1.96 -15.20
CA ASP A 153 -3.25 -2.55 -14.50
C ASP A 153 -2.81 -3.77 -13.69
N LEU A 154 -2.41 -3.52 -12.44
CA LEU A 154 -1.98 -4.52 -11.48
C LEU A 154 -3.09 -4.76 -10.45
N HIS A 155 -4.21 -5.38 -10.86
CA HIS A 155 -5.40 -5.52 -10.02
C HIS A 155 -5.08 -5.92 -8.56
N PRO A 156 -5.54 -5.16 -7.54
CA PRO A 156 -6.56 -4.12 -7.60
C PRO A 156 -6.02 -2.69 -7.84
N TYR A 157 -4.80 -2.53 -8.34
CA TYR A 157 -4.13 -1.23 -8.49
C TYR A 157 -4.04 -0.76 -9.95
N PHE A 158 -4.07 0.55 -10.14
CA PHE A 158 -3.44 1.18 -11.31
C PHE A 158 -2.15 1.83 -10.84
N VAL A 159 -1.04 1.53 -11.52
CA VAL A 159 0.29 2.04 -11.20
C VAL A 159 0.82 2.81 -12.40
N TYR A 160 1.30 4.03 -12.15
CA TYR A 160 1.98 4.82 -13.16
C TYR A 160 3.28 5.35 -12.58
N THR A 161 4.38 5.18 -13.31
CA THR A 161 5.67 5.78 -12.98
C THR A 161 6.17 6.55 -14.19
N TYR A 162 6.39 7.85 -14.02
CA TYR A 162 7.08 8.66 -15.02
C TYR A 162 8.56 8.80 -14.63
N PRO A 163 9.48 8.66 -15.60
CA PRO A 163 10.92 8.63 -15.35
C PRO A 163 11.42 9.95 -14.76
N ALA A 164 12.49 9.88 -13.98
CA ALA A 164 13.05 11.03 -13.31
C ALA A 164 14.14 11.67 -14.17
N GLY A 165 13.74 12.61 -15.03
CA GLY A 165 14.68 13.56 -15.65
C GLY A 165 15.23 14.49 -14.57
N ASP A 166 14.60 15.66 -14.41
CA ASP A 166 14.80 16.52 -13.24
C ASP A 166 13.82 16.20 -12.11
N PHE A 167 12.64 15.66 -12.48
CA PHE A 167 11.55 15.28 -11.59
C PHE A 167 10.89 14.01 -12.13
N GLY A 168 10.60 13.07 -11.24
CA GLY A 168 9.92 11.81 -11.54
C GLY A 168 8.90 11.48 -10.44
N GLY A 169 8.22 10.35 -10.58
CA GLY A 169 7.35 9.89 -9.50
C GLY A 169 6.52 8.66 -9.85
N THR A 170 5.99 8.02 -8.80
CA THR A 170 5.10 6.87 -8.89
C THR A 170 3.77 7.20 -8.23
N LEU A 171 2.69 7.03 -8.98
CA LEU A 171 1.31 7.17 -8.53
C LEU A 171 0.64 5.81 -8.48
N ILE A 172 -0.08 5.54 -7.39
CA ILE A 172 -0.82 4.29 -7.19
C ILE A 172 -2.25 4.61 -6.79
N ILE A 173 -3.18 4.12 -7.61
CA ILE A 173 -4.62 4.23 -7.38
C ILE A 173 -5.19 2.86 -7.04
N GLU A 174 -6.06 2.82 -6.04
CA GLU A 174 -6.83 1.63 -5.70
C GLU A 174 -8.12 1.60 -6.53
N LYS A 175 -8.28 0.60 -7.40
CA LYS A 175 -9.36 0.51 -8.42
C LYS A 175 -10.75 0.39 -7.82
N ARG A 176 -10.90 -0.23 -6.66
CA ARG A 176 -12.18 -0.48 -6.00
C ARG A 176 -12.69 0.76 -5.26
N THR A 177 -11.86 1.78 -5.07
CA THR A 177 -12.20 3.05 -4.39
C THR A 177 -12.11 4.25 -5.32
N GLY A 178 -11.33 4.14 -6.40
CA GLY A 178 -11.00 5.27 -7.28
C GLY A 178 -10.17 6.35 -6.60
N LYS A 179 -9.49 6.01 -5.49
CA LYS A 179 -8.66 6.93 -4.72
C LYS A 179 -7.19 6.72 -5.05
N LEU A 180 -6.47 7.82 -5.19
CA LEU A 180 -5.01 7.83 -5.09
C LEU A 180 -4.66 7.42 -3.66
N ILE A 181 -3.89 6.35 -3.49
CA ILE A 181 -3.49 5.87 -2.17
C ILE A 181 -2.02 6.19 -1.89
N LEU A 182 -1.23 6.43 -2.93
CA LEU A 182 0.16 6.83 -2.82
C LEU A 182 0.58 7.67 -4.01
N TYR A 183 1.32 8.74 -3.74
CA TYR A 183 2.11 9.46 -4.72
C TYR A 183 3.48 9.77 -4.12
N ALA A 184 4.52 9.12 -4.64
CA ALA A 184 5.91 9.32 -4.24
C ALA A 184 6.66 10.02 -5.38
N THR A 185 7.22 11.20 -5.13
CA THR A 185 8.02 11.93 -6.14
C THR A 185 9.50 11.60 -6.01
N THR A 186 10.23 11.83 -7.09
CA THR A 186 11.68 11.65 -7.22
C THR A 186 12.25 12.98 -7.70
N VAL A 187 13.20 13.55 -6.95
CA VAL A 187 13.74 14.89 -7.22
C VAL A 187 15.26 14.91 -7.02
N TRP A 188 15.97 15.89 -7.59
CA TRP A 188 17.44 15.82 -7.68
C TRP A 188 18.18 15.75 -6.34
N ASP A 189 17.61 16.30 -5.26
CA ASP A 189 18.27 16.36 -3.95
C ASP A 189 17.90 15.17 -3.05
N GLY A 190 17.15 14.20 -3.58
CA GLY A 190 16.69 13.04 -2.82
C GLY A 190 15.58 13.33 -1.81
N ARG A 191 15.05 14.56 -1.78
CA ARG A 191 13.98 14.99 -0.85
C ARG A 191 12.59 14.88 -1.46
N GLY A 192 12.39 13.88 -2.31
CA GLY A 192 11.08 13.66 -2.93
C GLY A 192 9.98 13.58 -1.88
N GLU A 193 8.81 14.04 -2.26
CA GLU A 193 7.63 14.08 -1.41
C GLU A 193 6.91 12.74 -1.45
N LEU A 194 6.28 12.39 -0.34
CA LEU A 194 5.39 11.24 -0.28
C LEU A 194 4.03 11.71 0.24
N LEU A 195 3.06 11.68 -0.66
CA LEU A 195 1.67 11.98 -0.38
C LEU A 195 0.92 10.66 -0.21
N ILE A 196 0.51 10.39 1.03
CA ILE A 196 -0.40 9.28 1.37
C ILE A 196 -1.68 9.94 1.88
N PRO A 197 -2.76 9.96 1.09
CA PRO A 197 -4.03 10.51 1.55
C PRO A 197 -4.49 9.76 2.80
N GLN A 198 -4.68 10.52 3.88
CA GLN A 198 -5.36 10.04 5.08
C GLN A 198 -6.83 10.41 4.97
N ASP A 199 -7.71 9.59 5.53
CA ASP A 199 -9.13 9.94 5.65
C ASP A 199 -9.23 11.23 6.50
N GLU A 200 -10.00 12.21 6.01
CA GLU A 200 -10.42 13.39 6.79
C GLU A 200 -11.40 13.00 7.90
#